data_AF-A0A9W6VW88-F1
#
_entry.id   AF-A0A9W6VW88-F1
#
_cell.length_a   1.000
_cell.length_b   1.000
_cell.length_c   1.000
_cell.angle_alpha   90.00
_cell.angle_beta   90.00
_cell.angle_gamma   90.00
#
_symmetry.space_group_name_H-M   'P 1'
#
loop_
_entity.id
_entity.type
_entity.pdbx_description
1 polymer ?
#
loop_
_entity_poly.entity_id
_entity_poly.type
_entity_poly.pdbx_seq_one_letter_code
_entity_poly.pdbx_strand_id
1 'polypeptide(L)'
;MSSEVRDWLATLLAEDRQVGRTVGEAVTVLLESGFGAPFVLPLESALRGQHPGIALDHCYQRQLRLLRGVRRSLADLATARKRLELRIGQEVTADARRRYEDLVAEEVRATLFLQRVQATVDAFRARKEVVKAGYTAALANRTLDEAFAAFDESYVSGRAADEVAPAHAAADEMLRAAAELERQLGADTQPEISELRLEASDLRLLFAVTPSDTAVLLVVGIGHDDWGQWYAEALQLAQAELELQDDDFTGYDLAAFLSEYFPGEEAAVRAGAARLIEPNRAG
;
A
#
# COMPACT_ATOMS: atom_id res chain seq x y z
N MET A 1 -13.97 -9.54 -4.89
CA MET A 1 -14.28 -9.05 -3.52
C MET A 1 -14.26 -10.24 -2.57
N SER A 2 -13.71 -10.08 -1.36
CA SER A 2 -13.79 -11.12 -0.31
C SER A 2 -15.22 -11.26 0.21
N SER A 3 -15.56 -12.38 0.85
CA SER A 3 -16.85 -12.57 1.52
C SER A 3 -17.14 -11.46 2.54
N GLU A 4 -16.16 -11.06 3.34
CA GLU A 4 -16.28 -9.97 4.31
C GLU A 4 -16.69 -8.64 3.67
N VAL A 5 -16.03 -8.25 2.56
CA VAL A 5 -16.34 -7.00 1.84
C VAL A 5 -17.73 -7.05 1.21
N ARG A 6 -18.15 -8.22 0.71
CA ARG A 6 -19.48 -8.41 0.13
C ARG A 6 -20.58 -8.29 1.18
N ASP A 7 -20.41 -8.96 2.32
CA ASP A 7 -21.35 -8.94 3.44
C ASP A 7 -21.44 -7.54 4.04
N TRP A 8 -20.30 -6.84 4.15
CA TRP A 8 -20.26 -5.44 4.56
C TRP A 8 -21.04 -4.54 3.61
N LEU A 9 -20.84 -4.64 2.28
CA LEU A 9 -21.57 -3.83 1.31
C LEU A 9 -23.08 -4.12 1.34
N ALA A 10 -23.47 -5.39 1.45
CA ALA A 10 -24.88 -5.77 1.57
C ALA A 10 -25.53 -5.20 2.84
N THR A 11 -24.80 -5.25 3.97
CA THR A 11 -25.25 -4.65 5.24
C THR A 11 -25.38 -3.14 5.12
N LEU A 12 -24.38 -2.46 4.55
CA LEU A 12 -24.40 -1.03 4.33
C LEU A 12 -25.58 -0.59 3.46
N LEU A 13 -25.88 -1.32 2.38
CA LEU A 13 -27.03 -1.04 1.52
C LEU A 13 -28.38 -1.21 2.23
N ALA A 14 -28.45 -2.04 3.26
CA ALA A 14 -29.64 -2.25 4.08
C ALA A 14 -29.80 -1.17 5.16
N GLU A 15 -28.69 -0.72 5.76
CA GLU A 15 -28.69 0.27 6.85
C GLU A 15 -28.72 1.71 6.33
N ASP A 16 -27.88 2.04 5.35
CA ASP A 16 -27.80 3.34 4.69
C ASP A 16 -27.65 3.18 3.18
N ARG A 17 -28.80 3.14 2.49
CA ARG A 17 -28.86 2.96 1.04
C ARG A 17 -28.13 4.07 0.28
N GLN A 18 -28.08 5.29 0.80
CA GLN A 18 -27.43 6.40 0.09
C GLN A 18 -25.91 6.25 0.15
N VAL A 19 -25.37 5.92 1.33
CA VAL A 19 -23.94 5.66 1.50
C VAL A 19 -23.53 4.41 0.73
N GLY A 20 -24.28 3.30 0.86
CA GLY A 20 -24.03 2.08 0.09
C GLY A 20 -24.09 2.29 -1.42
N ARG A 21 -25.00 3.15 -1.90
CA ARG A 21 -25.03 3.54 -3.31
C ARG A 21 -23.78 4.32 -3.73
N THR A 22 -23.29 5.23 -2.89
CA THR A 22 -22.05 5.98 -3.18
C THR A 22 -20.85 5.03 -3.35
N VAL A 23 -20.77 3.98 -2.51
CA VAL A 23 -19.77 2.91 -2.66
C VAL A 23 -19.95 2.17 -3.98
N GLY A 24 -21.18 1.78 -4.31
CA GLY A 24 -21.48 1.10 -5.57
C GLY A 24 -21.15 1.94 -6.81
N GLU A 25 -21.40 3.25 -6.75
CA GLU A 25 -21.02 4.20 -7.79
C GLU A 25 -19.48 4.29 -7.91
N ALA A 26 -18.74 4.33 -6.80
CA ALA A 26 -17.27 4.31 -6.81
C ALA A 26 -16.67 2.99 -7.35
N VAL A 27 -17.23 1.83 -6.97
CA VAL A 27 -16.84 0.53 -7.53
C VAL A 27 -17.16 0.48 -9.03
N THR A 28 -18.29 1.06 -9.45
CA THR A 28 -18.64 1.19 -10.87
C THR A 28 -17.62 2.05 -11.63
N VAL A 29 -17.16 3.17 -11.04
CA VAL A 29 -16.08 3.98 -11.62
C VAL A 29 -14.83 3.13 -11.87
N LEU A 30 -14.43 2.32 -10.88
CA LEU A 30 -13.24 1.47 -11.00
C LEU A 30 -13.38 0.44 -12.12
N LEU A 31 -14.54 -0.22 -12.22
CA LEU A 31 -14.83 -1.23 -13.24
C LEU A 31 -14.95 -0.65 -14.65
N GLU A 32 -15.44 0.59 -14.81
CA GLU A 32 -15.60 1.23 -16.13
C GLU A 32 -14.33 1.96 -16.60
N SER A 33 -13.57 2.57 -15.70
CA SER A 33 -12.45 3.46 -16.05
C SER A 33 -11.10 2.75 -16.12
N GLY A 34 -11.00 1.56 -15.51
CA GLY A 34 -9.76 0.80 -15.41
C GLY A 34 -8.74 1.42 -14.44
N PHE A 35 -7.62 0.72 -14.24
CA PHE A 35 -6.65 1.03 -13.18
C PHE A 35 -5.64 2.12 -13.53
N GLY A 36 -5.60 2.56 -14.80
CA GLY A 36 -4.73 3.66 -15.25
C GLY A 36 -5.36 5.04 -15.18
N ALA A 37 -6.57 5.15 -14.60
CA ALA A 37 -7.28 6.42 -14.51
C ALA A 37 -6.56 7.41 -13.56
N PRO A 38 -6.63 8.73 -13.80
CA PRO A 38 -5.89 9.73 -13.00
C PRO A 38 -6.30 9.80 -11.53
N PHE A 39 -7.51 9.34 -11.20
CA PHE A 39 -8.07 9.24 -9.84
C PHE A 39 -7.77 7.89 -9.17
N VAL A 40 -7.02 7.00 -9.84
CA VAL A 40 -6.42 5.81 -9.27
C VAL A 40 -4.95 6.12 -9.01
N LEU A 41 -4.58 6.16 -7.74
CA LEU A 41 -3.24 6.55 -7.30
C LEU A 41 -2.54 5.36 -6.65
N PRO A 42 -1.24 5.13 -6.92
CA PRO A 42 -0.44 4.28 -6.06
C PRO A 42 -0.53 4.80 -4.63
N LEU A 43 -0.82 3.93 -3.66
CA LEU A 43 -1.09 4.33 -2.28
C LEU A 43 0.05 5.17 -1.69
N GLU A 44 1.31 4.81 -1.99
CA GLU A 44 2.46 5.56 -1.50
C GLU A 44 2.43 7.02 -1.96
N SER A 45 1.96 7.28 -3.19
CA SER A 45 1.81 8.64 -3.73
C SER A 45 0.71 9.41 -2.99
N ALA A 46 -0.39 8.73 -2.66
CA ALA A 46 -1.50 9.33 -1.93
C ALA A 46 -1.15 9.69 -0.48
N LEU A 47 -0.35 8.84 0.18
CA LEU A 47 0.09 9.05 1.56
C LEU A 47 1.23 10.06 1.67
N ARG A 48 2.16 10.09 0.72
CA ARG A 48 3.38 10.94 0.78
C ARG A 48 3.06 12.40 1.08
N GLY A 49 2.05 12.97 0.42
CA GLY A 49 1.69 14.38 0.58
C GLY A 49 0.83 14.71 1.80
N GLN A 50 0.16 13.73 2.41
CA GLN A 50 -0.84 13.98 3.46
C GLN A 50 -0.45 13.37 4.81
N HIS A 51 0.15 12.17 4.78
CA HIS A 51 0.47 11.37 5.95
C HIS A 51 1.86 10.71 5.80
N PRO A 52 2.95 11.48 5.80
CA PRO A 52 4.30 10.97 5.55
C PRO A 52 4.74 9.88 6.55
N GLY A 53 4.32 10.01 7.82
CA GLY A 53 4.61 8.98 8.83
C GLY A 53 3.99 7.62 8.50
N ILE A 54 2.76 7.61 7.99
CA ILE A 54 2.06 6.40 7.57
C ILE A 54 2.70 5.81 6.32
N ALA A 55 3.09 6.66 5.36
CA ALA A 55 3.83 6.22 4.17
C ALA A 55 5.14 5.49 4.55
N LEU A 56 5.89 6.04 5.50
CA LEU A 56 7.13 5.43 6.00
C LEU A 56 6.85 4.10 6.73
N ASP A 57 5.79 4.01 7.53
CA ASP A 57 5.39 2.77 8.19
C ASP A 57 5.01 1.68 7.18
N HIS A 58 4.20 2.03 6.18
CA HIS A 58 3.81 1.14 5.09
C HIS A 58 5.03 0.59 4.33
N CYS A 59 5.92 1.50 3.93
CA CYS A 59 7.16 1.15 3.23
C CYS A 59 8.07 0.23 4.08
N TYR A 60 8.19 0.50 5.38
CA TYR A 60 8.96 -0.37 6.28
C TYR A 60 8.39 -1.81 6.30
N GLN A 61 7.06 -1.97 6.35
CA GLN A 61 6.45 -3.31 6.30
C GLN A 61 6.74 -4.02 4.98
N ARG A 62 6.74 -3.30 3.86
CA ARG A 62 7.11 -3.86 2.55
C ARG A 62 8.57 -4.31 2.52
N GLN A 63 9.50 -3.50 3.04
CA GLN A 63 10.91 -3.88 3.17
C GLN A 63 11.10 -5.15 4.03
N LEU A 64 10.34 -5.30 5.12
CA LEU A 64 10.36 -6.51 5.94
C LEU A 64 9.87 -7.75 5.18
N ARG A 65 8.83 -7.61 4.34
CA ARG A 65 8.37 -8.69 3.45
C ARG A 65 9.46 -9.10 2.46
N LEU A 66 10.09 -8.14 1.79
CA LEU A 66 11.16 -8.42 0.83
C LEU A 66 12.36 -9.09 1.49
N LEU A 67 12.79 -8.60 2.66
CA LEU A 67 13.85 -9.19 3.46
C LEU A 67 13.52 -10.64 3.86
N ARG A 68 12.27 -10.94 4.22
CA ARG A 68 11.81 -12.33 4.45
C ARG A 68 11.98 -13.19 3.19
N GLY A 69 11.65 -12.65 2.01
CA GLY A 69 11.83 -13.32 0.71
C GLY A 69 13.30 -13.63 0.40
N VAL A 70 14.21 -12.68 0.62
CA VAL A 70 15.66 -12.87 0.44
C VAL A 70 16.19 -13.97 1.38
N ARG A 71 15.76 -13.96 2.65
CA ARG A 71 16.14 -15.01 3.62
C ARG A 71 15.68 -16.40 3.18
N ARG A 72 14.46 -16.52 2.66
CA ARG A 72 13.93 -17.79 2.13
C ARG A 72 14.74 -18.27 0.93
N SER A 73 15.04 -17.38 -0.02
CA SER A 73 15.86 -17.70 -1.19
C SER A 73 17.26 -18.21 -0.81
N LEU A 74 17.91 -17.60 0.19
CA LEU A 74 19.19 -18.08 0.72
C LEU A 74 19.06 -19.47 1.37
N ALA A 75 17.98 -19.73 2.12
CA ALA A 75 17.75 -21.04 2.72
C ALA A 75 17.52 -22.14 1.68
N ASP A 76 16.81 -21.83 0.60
CA ASP A 76 16.60 -22.74 -0.53
C ASP A 76 17.93 -23.05 -1.25
N LEU A 77 18.77 -22.03 -1.43
CA LEU A 77 20.11 -22.18 -2.00
C LEU A 77 21.02 -23.08 -1.14
N ALA A 78 21.06 -22.85 0.19
CA ALA A 78 21.80 -23.69 1.13
C ALA A 78 21.30 -25.14 1.12
N THR A 79 19.99 -25.35 1.01
CA THR A 79 19.37 -26.68 0.89
C THR A 79 19.78 -27.37 -0.41
N ALA A 80 19.77 -26.65 -1.54
CA ALA A 80 20.19 -27.16 -2.83
C ALA A 80 21.67 -27.57 -2.82
N ARG A 81 22.54 -26.74 -2.25
CA ARG A 81 23.96 -27.06 -2.07
C ARG A 81 24.14 -28.32 -1.23
N LYS A 82 23.45 -28.45 -0.09
CA LYS A 82 23.59 -29.62 0.79
C LYS A 82 23.11 -30.91 0.15
N ARG A 83 22.01 -30.86 -0.62
CA ARG A 83 21.53 -32.02 -1.40
C ARG A 83 22.55 -32.47 -2.44
N LEU A 84 23.22 -31.52 -3.10
CA LEU A 84 24.26 -31.83 -4.08
C LEU A 84 25.52 -32.42 -3.41
N GLU A 85 25.92 -31.87 -2.26
CA GLU A 85 27.02 -32.38 -1.44
C GLU A 85 26.86 -33.87 -1.11
N LEU A 86 25.64 -34.27 -0.70
CA LEU A 86 25.31 -35.67 -0.39
C LEU A 86 25.38 -36.58 -1.62
N ARG A 87 24.93 -36.09 -2.80
CA ARG A 87 25.01 -36.86 -4.05
C ARG A 87 26.46 -37.09 -4.48
N ILE A 88 27.33 -36.09 -4.36
CA ILE A 88 28.76 -36.24 -4.65
C ILE A 88 29.38 -37.32 -3.76
N GLY A 89 28.97 -37.43 -2.50
CA GLY A 89 29.43 -38.51 -1.61
C GLY A 89 29.03 -39.93 -2.05
N GLN A 90 27.99 -40.07 -2.89
CA GLN A 90 27.51 -41.34 -3.43
C GLN A 90 28.07 -41.62 -4.84
N GLU A 91 28.14 -40.60 -5.68
CA GLU A 91 28.60 -40.68 -7.07
C GLU A 91 29.31 -39.38 -7.47
N VAL A 92 30.60 -39.48 -7.77
CA VAL A 92 31.44 -38.30 -8.02
C VAL A 92 31.60 -38.09 -9.53
N THR A 93 30.80 -37.18 -10.08
CA THR A 93 30.98 -36.68 -11.46
C THR A 93 31.65 -35.31 -11.46
N ALA A 94 32.41 -35.00 -12.52
CA ALA A 94 33.04 -33.69 -12.68
C ALA A 94 32.01 -32.55 -12.71
N ASP A 95 30.87 -32.78 -13.38
CA ASP A 95 29.77 -31.81 -13.46
C ASP A 95 29.13 -31.52 -12.10
N ALA A 96 28.95 -32.54 -11.25
CA ALA A 96 28.40 -32.35 -9.91
C ALA A 96 29.34 -31.51 -9.03
N ARG A 97 30.66 -31.76 -9.11
CA ARG A 97 31.67 -30.94 -8.40
C ARG A 97 31.64 -29.48 -8.84
N ARG A 98 31.60 -29.21 -10.15
CA ARG A 98 31.52 -27.85 -10.68
C ARG A 98 30.27 -27.11 -10.19
N ARG A 99 29.09 -27.73 -10.29
CA ARG A 99 27.83 -27.15 -9.78
C ARG A 99 27.88 -26.89 -8.27
N TYR A 100 28.56 -27.73 -7.50
CA TYR A 100 28.73 -27.52 -6.07
C TYR A 100 29.59 -26.28 -5.77
N GLU A 101 30.70 -26.11 -6.48
CA GLU A 101 31.55 -24.91 -6.36
C GLU A 101 30.78 -23.64 -6.75
N ASP A 102 29.98 -23.70 -7.82
CA ASP A 102 29.12 -22.59 -8.24
C ASP A 102 28.11 -22.22 -7.14
N LEU A 103 27.44 -23.20 -6.54
CA LEU A 103 26.48 -22.99 -5.44
C LEU A 103 27.15 -22.43 -4.18
N VAL A 104 28.37 -22.88 -3.83
CA VAL A 104 29.14 -22.31 -2.71
C VAL A 104 29.43 -20.83 -2.96
N ALA A 105 29.89 -20.48 -4.16
CA ALA A 105 30.19 -19.10 -4.51
C ALA A 105 28.93 -18.22 -4.56
N GLU A 106 27.80 -18.77 -5.00
CA GLU A 106 26.50 -18.11 -4.95
C GLU A 106 26.02 -17.89 -3.51
N GLU A 107 26.14 -18.88 -2.62
CA GLU A 107 25.71 -18.78 -1.22
C GLU A 107 26.49 -17.71 -0.45
N VAL A 108 27.81 -17.60 -0.68
CA VAL A 108 28.63 -16.52 -0.09
C VAL A 108 28.16 -15.15 -0.56
N ARG A 109 27.90 -14.99 -1.87
CA ARG A 109 27.39 -13.72 -2.43
C ARG A 109 26.02 -13.37 -1.88
N ALA A 110 25.10 -14.33 -1.82
CA ALA A 110 23.76 -14.15 -1.28
C ALA A 110 23.78 -13.81 0.23
N THR A 111 24.70 -14.40 1.01
CA THR A 111 24.89 -14.07 2.42
C THR A 111 25.32 -12.61 2.61
N LEU A 112 26.30 -12.14 1.84
CA LEU A 112 26.75 -10.74 1.89
C LEU A 112 25.65 -9.78 1.44
N PHE A 113 24.87 -10.16 0.43
CA PHE A 113 23.72 -9.38 -0.02
C PHE A 113 22.66 -9.27 1.08
N LEU A 114 22.27 -10.38 1.72
CA LEU A 114 21.32 -10.38 2.82
C LEU A 114 21.78 -9.48 3.98
N GLN A 115 23.06 -9.52 4.35
CA GLN A 115 23.62 -8.64 5.39
C GLN A 115 23.48 -7.16 5.02
N ARG A 116 23.71 -6.80 3.76
CA ARG A 116 23.54 -5.42 3.29
C ARG A 116 22.08 -4.99 3.35
N VAL A 117 21.16 -5.81 2.84
CA VAL A 117 19.72 -5.51 2.89
C VAL A 117 19.27 -5.35 4.33
N GLN A 118 19.69 -6.24 5.23
CA GLN A 118 19.41 -6.15 6.67
C GLN A 118 19.86 -4.79 7.24
N ALA A 119 21.11 -4.40 7.00
CA ALA A 119 21.65 -3.14 7.49
C ALA A 119 20.88 -1.92 6.95
N THR A 120 20.48 -1.95 5.68
CA THR A 120 19.66 -0.88 5.08
C THR A 120 18.27 -0.79 5.73
N VAL A 121 17.61 -1.93 5.97
CA VAL A 121 16.30 -1.98 6.63
C VAL A 121 16.38 -1.49 8.08
N ASP A 122 17.44 -1.87 8.81
CA ASP A 122 17.65 -1.42 10.19
C ASP A 122 17.92 0.09 10.27
N ALA A 123 18.71 0.62 9.32
CA ALA A 123 18.94 2.06 9.21
C ALA A 123 17.65 2.82 8.85
N PHE A 124 16.83 2.27 7.95
CA PHE A 124 15.53 2.84 7.60
C PHE A 124 14.60 2.91 8.82
N ARG A 125 14.50 1.83 9.60
CA ARG A 125 13.72 1.78 10.84
C ARG A 125 14.10 2.90 11.79
N ALA A 126 15.41 3.09 12.04
CA ALA A 126 15.90 4.12 12.95
C ALA A 126 15.58 5.53 12.44
N ARG A 127 15.86 5.81 11.16
CA ARG A 127 15.60 7.12 10.54
C ARG A 127 14.10 7.45 10.52
N LYS A 128 13.23 6.44 10.33
CA LYS A 128 11.78 6.59 10.30
C LYS A 128 11.24 7.15 11.61
N GLU A 129 11.66 6.59 12.74
CA GLU A 129 11.20 7.07 14.05
C GLU A 129 11.63 8.51 14.34
N VAL A 130 12.84 8.90 13.88
CA VAL A 130 13.33 10.29 14.00
C VAL A 130 12.47 11.24 13.15
N VAL A 131 12.19 10.89 11.89
CA VAL A 131 11.37 11.72 11.00
C VAL A 131 9.93 11.81 11.52
N LYS A 132 9.35 10.71 12.01
CA LYS A 132 8.01 10.71 12.63
C LYS A 132 7.96 11.61 13.86
N ALA A 133 8.93 11.52 14.76
CA ALA A 133 8.99 12.38 15.94
C ALA A 133 9.12 13.86 15.55
N GLY A 134 9.97 14.17 14.56
CA GLY A 134 10.12 15.52 14.03
C GLY A 134 8.82 16.05 13.42
N TYR A 135 8.11 15.23 12.66
CA TYR A 135 6.81 15.57 12.09
C TYR A 135 5.75 15.87 13.16
N THR A 136 5.61 14.99 14.15
CA THR A 136 4.66 15.17 15.25
C THR A 136 4.96 16.44 16.05
N ALA A 137 6.24 16.73 16.31
CA ALA A 137 6.65 17.94 17.01
C ALA A 137 6.31 19.21 16.19
N ALA A 138 6.63 19.21 14.89
CA ALA A 138 6.31 20.32 13.99
C ALA A 138 4.79 20.56 13.89
N LEU A 139 4.00 19.49 13.81
CA LEU A 139 2.54 19.59 13.78
C LEU A 139 1.99 20.17 15.09
N ALA A 140 2.47 19.70 16.24
CA ALA A 140 2.05 20.22 17.54
C ALA A 140 2.38 21.71 17.70
N ASN A 141 3.56 22.15 17.27
CA ASN A 141 3.93 23.57 17.29
C ASN A 141 3.01 24.40 16.40
N ARG A 142 2.70 23.91 15.19
CA ARG A 142 1.77 24.58 14.28
C ARG A 142 0.37 24.72 14.89
N THR A 143 -0.17 23.65 15.46
CA THR A 143 -1.48 23.70 16.13
C THR A 143 -1.49 24.68 17.31
N LEU A 144 -0.40 24.73 18.09
CA LEU A 144 -0.26 25.72 19.16
C LEU A 144 -0.22 27.16 18.62
N ASP A 145 0.54 27.42 17.56
CA ASP A 145 0.62 28.74 16.92
C ASP A 145 -0.73 29.19 16.36
N GLU A 146 -1.46 28.29 15.69
CA GLU A 146 -2.80 28.53 15.18
C GLU A 146 -3.78 28.84 16.33
N ALA A 147 -3.69 28.10 17.44
CA ALA A 147 -4.50 28.34 18.63
C ALA A 147 -4.18 29.69 19.31
N PHE A 148 -2.90 30.08 19.39
CA PHE A 148 -2.50 31.39 19.92
C PHE A 148 -3.00 32.53 19.05
N ALA A 149 -2.82 32.43 17.73
CA ALA A 149 -3.33 33.43 16.78
C ALA A 149 -4.86 33.57 16.82
N ALA A 150 -5.57 32.47 17.08
CA ALA A 150 -7.03 32.49 17.23
C ALA A 150 -7.50 33.18 18.53
N PHE A 151 -6.67 33.19 19.58
CA PHE A 151 -7.02 33.76 20.89
C PHE A 151 -6.52 35.20 21.08
N ASP A 152 -5.38 35.55 20.51
CA ASP A 152 -4.74 36.86 20.63
C ASP A 152 -4.42 37.41 19.24
N GLU A 153 -5.23 38.36 18.75
CA GLU A 153 -5.04 39.01 17.45
C GLU A 153 -3.69 39.76 17.34
N SER A 154 -3.06 40.09 18.48
CA SER A 154 -1.75 40.73 18.52
C SER A 154 -0.59 39.74 18.55
N TYR A 155 -0.89 38.43 18.63
CA TYR A 155 0.10 37.38 18.59
C TYR A 155 0.80 37.35 17.23
N VAL A 156 2.12 37.56 17.25
CA VAL A 156 2.99 37.36 16.10
C VAL A 156 3.83 36.14 16.39
N SER A 157 3.67 35.08 15.60
CA SER A 157 4.52 33.90 15.74
C SER A 157 5.98 34.26 15.49
N GLY A 158 6.85 33.84 16.41
CA GLY A 158 8.31 33.91 16.24
C GLY A 158 8.90 32.70 15.51
N ARG A 159 8.04 31.78 15.04
CA ARG A 159 8.43 30.52 14.39
C ARG A 159 8.42 30.65 12.87
N ALA A 160 9.11 29.72 12.20
CA ALA A 160 9.08 29.67 10.75
C ALA A 160 7.66 29.30 10.26
N ALA A 161 7.20 29.91 9.18
CA ALA A 161 5.87 29.68 8.64
C ALA A 161 5.60 28.23 8.21
N ASP A 162 6.66 27.45 7.97
CA ASP A 162 6.55 26.06 7.51
C ASP A 162 7.51 25.13 8.28
N GLU A 163 7.23 24.92 9.57
CA GLU A 163 7.99 23.97 10.40
C GLU A 163 7.82 22.52 9.94
N VAL A 164 6.79 22.22 9.15
CA VAL A 164 6.44 20.86 8.73
C VAL A 164 7.21 20.44 7.47
N ALA A 165 7.52 21.37 6.56
CA ALA A 165 8.23 21.09 5.32
C ALA A 165 9.55 20.31 5.48
N PRO A 166 10.44 20.61 6.44
CA PRO A 166 11.67 19.85 6.62
C PRO A 166 11.41 18.36 6.92
N ALA A 167 10.40 18.07 7.75
CA ALA A 167 10.03 16.69 8.08
C ALA A 167 9.41 15.96 6.88
N HIS A 168 8.58 16.66 6.09
CA HIS A 168 8.06 16.16 4.82
C HIS A 168 9.18 15.84 3.83
N ALA A 169 10.12 16.77 3.62
CA ALA A 169 11.24 16.59 2.71
C ALA A 169 12.14 15.41 3.12
N ALA A 170 12.36 15.22 4.42
CA ALA A 170 13.10 14.08 4.95
C ALA A 170 12.37 12.76 4.71
N ALA A 171 11.05 12.72 4.88
CA ALA A 171 10.24 11.54 4.56
C ALA A 171 10.29 11.20 3.07
N ASP A 172 10.19 12.20 2.20
CA ASP A 172 10.30 12.06 0.75
C ASP A 172 11.63 11.44 0.31
N GLU A 173 12.74 11.93 0.86
CA GLU A 173 14.07 11.37 0.59
C GLU A 173 14.14 9.90 0.99
N MET A 174 13.61 9.56 2.17
CA MET A 174 13.57 8.18 2.65
C MET A 174 12.71 7.27 1.75
N LEU A 175 11.53 7.73 1.33
CA LEU A 175 10.65 6.96 0.44
C LEU A 175 11.31 6.71 -0.92
N ARG A 176 12.02 7.70 -1.48
CA ARG A 176 12.78 7.52 -2.73
C ARG A 176 13.90 6.48 -2.57
N ALA A 177 14.66 6.56 -1.47
CA ALA A 177 15.72 5.59 -1.19
C ALA A 177 15.18 4.18 -0.99
N ALA A 178 14.01 4.04 -0.37
CA ALA A 178 13.34 2.76 -0.22
C ALA A 178 12.87 2.18 -1.55
N ALA A 179 12.21 2.97 -2.39
CA ALA A 179 11.77 2.53 -3.72
C ALA A 179 12.94 2.03 -4.60
N GLU A 180 14.13 2.62 -4.44
CA GLU A 180 15.35 2.13 -5.09
C GLU A 180 15.76 0.74 -4.59
N LEU A 181 15.78 0.52 -3.28
CA LEU A 181 16.08 -0.79 -2.69
C LEU A 181 15.08 -1.85 -3.16
N GLU A 182 13.79 -1.52 -3.17
CA GLU A 182 12.73 -2.42 -3.59
C GLU A 182 12.88 -2.85 -5.05
N ARG A 183 13.22 -1.92 -5.94
CA ARG A 183 13.50 -2.22 -7.35
C ARG A 183 14.69 -3.14 -7.51
N GLN A 184 15.76 -2.92 -6.74
CA GLN A 184 16.94 -3.81 -6.72
C GLN A 184 16.60 -5.22 -6.22
N LEU A 185 15.57 -5.36 -5.40
CA LEU A 185 15.07 -6.63 -4.87
C LEU A 185 14.03 -7.31 -5.77
N GLY A 186 13.66 -6.71 -6.91
CA GLY A 186 12.67 -7.26 -7.84
C GLY A 186 11.23 -7.18 -7.31
N ALA A 187 10.92 -6.17 -6.50
CA ALA A 187 9.61 -5.97 -5.88
C ALA A 187 8.47 -5.65 -6.87
N ASP A 188 8.77 -5.44 -8.16
CA ASP A 188 7.79 -5.16 -9.24
C ASP A 188 6.76 -6.28 -9.46
N THR A 189 6.92 -7.42 -8.78
CA THR A 189 6.04 -8.60 -8.91
C THR A 189 4.96 -8.71 -7.83
N GLN A 190 4.95 -7.83 -6.81
CA GLN A 190 3.91 -7.83 -5.78
C GLN A 190 2.76 -6.88 -6.16
N PRO A 191 1.49 -7.28 -5.94
CA PRO A 191 0.37 -6.39 -6.17
C PRO A 191 0.48 -5.18 -5.24
N GLU A 192 0.56 -3.99 -5.83
CA GLU A 192 0.63 -2.74 -5.09
C GLU A 192 -0.78 -2.28 -4.71
N ILE A 193 -0.94 -1.84 -3.46
CA ILE A 193 -2.20 -1.22 -3.04
C ILE A 193 -2.32 0.13 -3.76
N SER A 194 -3.45 0.32 -4.41
CA SER A 194 -3.87 1.56 -5.04
C SER A 194 -5.06 2.14 -4.29
N GLU A 195 -5.20 3.46 -4.35
CA GLU A 195 -6.35 4.18 -3.84
C GLU A 195 -7.16 4.73 -5.03
N LEU A 196 -8.45 4.44 -5.04
CA LEU A 196 -9.41 5.23 -5.80
C LEU A 196 -9.84 6.42 -4.93
N ARG A 197 -9.53 7.62 -5.43
CA ARG A 197 -9.80 8.90 -4.77
C ARG A 197 -10.65 9.77 -5.69
N LEU A 198 -11.91 9.99 -5.32
CA LEU A 198 -12.85 10.75 -6.11
C LEU A 198 -13.12 12.10 -5.45
N GLU A 199 -12.70 13.21 -6.07
CA GLU A 199 -12.87 14.56 -5.51
C GLU A 199 -14.32 14.93 -5.14
N ALA A 200 -15.29 14.38 -5.86
CA ALA A 200 -16.71 14.64 -5.63
C ALA A 200 -17.27 13.97 -4.35
N SER A 201 -16.48 13.15 -3.66
CA SER A 201 -16.92 12.34 -2.52
C SER A 201 -15.86 12.28 -1.42
N ASP A 202 -16.30 12.23 -0.17
CA ASP A 202 -15.43 11.91 0.97
C ASP A 202 -15.28 10.39 1.13
N LEU A 203 -15.01 9.70 0.02
CA LEU A 203 -14.86 8.25 -0.07
C LEU A 203 -13.44 7.92 -0.54
N ARG A 204 -12.85 6.90 0.09
CA ARG A 204 -11.57 6.32 -0.31
C ARG A 204 -11.71 4.82 -0.42
N LEU A 205 -11.16 4.26 -1.48
CA LEU A 205 -11.24 2.84 -1.74
C LEU A 205 -9.83 2.30 -1.98
N LEU A 206 -9.37 1.43 -1.09
CA LEU A 206 -8.11 0.71 -1.23
C LEU A 206 -8.36 -0.61 -1.94
N PHE A 207 -7.57 -0.88 -2.96
CA PHE A 207 -7.63 -2.12 -3.72
C PHE A 207 -6.23 -2.50 -4.21
N ALA A 208 -6.05 -3.75 -4.62
CA ALA A 208 -4.81 -4.16 -5.29
C ALA A 208 -5.13 -4.80 -6.65
N VAL A 209 -4.28 -4.56 -7.64
CA VAL A 209 -4.42 -5.15 -8.97
C VAL A 209 -3.62 -6.44 -9.04
N THR A 210 -4.28 -7.54 -9.36
CA THR A 210 -3.63 -8.84 -9.54
C THR A 210 -2.99 -8.93 -10.93
N PRO A 211 -2.07 -9.90 -11.16
CA PRO A 211 -1.49 -10.14 -12.50
C PRO A 211 -2.53 -10.50 -13.58
N SER A 212 -3.73 -10.90 -13.19
CA SER A 212 -4.86 -11.18 -14.10
C SER A 212 -5.70 -9.94 -14.43
N ASP A 213 -5.17 -8.74 -14.17
CA ASP A 213 -5.87 -7.45 -14.39
C ASP A 213 -7.20 -7.38 -13.63
N THR A 214 -7.22 -7.93 -12.41
CA THR A 214 -8.40 -7.94 -11.55
C THR A 214 -8.13 -7.10 -10.31
N ALA A 215 -9.02 -6.15 -10.00
CA ALA A 215 -8.94 -5.43 -8.73
C ALA A 215 -9.55 -6.27 -7.61
N VAL A 216 -8.75 -6.49 -6.57
CA VAL A 216 -9.21 -6.99 -5.28
C VAL A 216 -9.50 -5.78 -4.41
N LEU A 217 -10.79 -5.54 -4.17
CA LEU A 217 -11.24 -4.54 -3.21
C LEU A 217 -10.85 -4.97 -1.80
N LEU A 218 -10.13 -4.10 -1.08
CA LEU A 218 -9.58 -4.40 0.24
C LEU A 218 -10.32 -3.65 1.35
N VAL A 219 -10.39 -2.32 1.26
CA VAL A 219 -10.98 -1.48 2.32
C VAL A 219 -11.69 -0.29 1.69
N VAL A 220 -12.85 0.06 2.23
CA VAL A 220 -13.59 1.27 1.87
C VAL A 220 -13.72 2.15 3.12
N GLY A 221 -13.42 3.44 2.97
CA GLY A 221 -13.60 4.46 4.00
C GLY A 221 -14.49 5.57 3.48
N ILE A 222 -15.38 6.08 4.34
CA ILE A 222 -16.34 7.14 3.98
C ILE A 222 -16.55 8.04 5.19
N GLY A 223 -16.51 9.36 4.99
CA GLY A 223 -16.94 10.32 6.02
C GLY A 223 -16.05 10.34 7.26
N HIS A 224 -14.73 10.13 7.11
CA HIS A 224 -13.82 10.10 8.24
C HIS A 224 -13.29 11.49 8.58
N ASP A 225 -13.44 11.88 9.85
CA ASP A 225 -12.88 13.13 10.38
C ASP A 225 -11.33 13.07 10.45
N ASP A 226 -10.76 11.89 10.70
CA ASP A 226 -9.32 11.64 10.73
C ASP A 226 -8.95 10.51 9.76
N TRP A 227 -8.71 10.90 8.51
CA TRP A 227 -8.21 10.00 7.48
C TRP A 227 -6.86 9.38 7.83
N GLY A 228 -6.02 10.04 8.64
CA GLY A 228 -4.74 9.51 9.07
C GLY A 228 -4.91 8.29 9.98
N GLN A 229 -5.80 8.37 10.97
CA GLN A 229 -6.15 7.21 11.78
C GLN A 229 -6.75 6.09 10.92
N TRP A 230 -7.68 6.44 10.02
CA TRP A 230 -8.27 5.45 9.12
C TRP A 230 -7.22 4.71 8.30
N TYR A 231 -6.24 5.40 7.70
CA TYR A 231 -5.16 4.74 6.95
C TYR A 231 -4.34 3.79 7.83
N ALA A 232 -4.04 4.18 9.06
CA ALA A 232 -3.23 3.35 9.96
C ALA A 232 -3.91 2.00 10.26
N GLU A 233 -5.24 1.99 10.36
CA GLU A 233 -6.06 0.79 10.57
C GLU A 233 -6.31 0.03 9.26
N ALA A 234 -6.76 0.75 8.22
CA ALA A 234 -7.08 0.21 6.90
C ALA A 234 -5.90 -0.54 6.28
N LEU A 235 -4.67 -0.04 6.45
CA LEU A 235 -3.48 -0.70 5.89
C LEU A 235 -3.14 -2.02 6.56
N GLN A 236 -3.44 -2.18 7.85
CA GLN A 236 -3.26 -3.46 8.53
C GLN A 236 -4.25 -4.49 7.98
N LEU A 237 -5.51 -4.10 7.82
CA LEU A 237 -6.57 -4.93 7.25
C LEU A 237 -6.26 -5.31 5.79
N ALA A 238 -5.95 -4.33 4.96
CA ALA A 238 -5.64 -4.52 3.55
C ALA A 238 -4.45 -5.48 3.33
N GLN A 239 -3.42 -5.39 4.18
CA GLN A 239 -2.28 -6.29 4.10
C GLN A 239 -2.61 -7.71 4.57
N ALA A 240 -3.41 -7.86 5.62
CA ALA A 240 -3.85 -9.17 6.08
C ALA A 240 -4.65 -9.89 4.99
N GLU A 241 -5.57 -9.19 4.33
CA GLU A 241 -6.35 -9.70 3.19
C GLU A 241 -5.45 -10.15 2.02
N LEU A 242 -4.44 -9.35 1.67
CA LEU A 242 -3.48 -9.74 0.62
C LEU A 242 -2.59 -10.92 0.99
N GLU A 243 -2.25 -11.11 2.27
CA GLU A 243 -1.44 -12.23 2.74
C GLU A 243 -2.23 -13.54 2.82
N LEU A 244 -3.55 -13.47 3.02
CA LEU A 244 -4.41 -14.65 3.14
C LEU A 244 -4.57 -15.40 1.81
N GLN A 245 -4.58 -14.71 0.66
CA GLN A 245 -4.71 -15.31 -0.69
C GLN A 245 -5.61 -16.57 -0.75
N ASP A 246 -6.75 -16.57 -0.06
CA ASP A 246 -7.67 -17.70 -0.11
C ASP A 246 -8.48 -17.68 -1.42
N ASP A 247 -8.89 -18.85 -1.91
CA ASP A 247 -9.77 -19.04 -3.07
C ASP A 247 -11.19 -18.44 -2.87
N ASP A 248 -11.45 -17.67 -1.80
CA ASP A 248 -12.77 -17.13 -1.44
C ASP A 248 -13.08 -15.76 -2.10
N PHE A 249 -12.28 -15.33 -3.06
CA PHE A 249 -12.57 -14.14 -3.85
C PHE A 249 -13.62 -14.43 -4.93
N THR A 250 -14.74 -13.72 -4.86
CA THR A 250 -15.71 -13.70 -5.97
C THR A 250 -15.35 -12.56 -6.93
N GLY A 251 -15.09 -12.93 -8.18
CA GLY A 251 -14.85 -11.98 -9.26
C GLY A 251 -16.16 -11.41 -9.80
N TYR A 252 -16.18 -10.10 -10.05
CA TYR A 252 -17.32 -9.40 -10.63
C TYR A 252 -16.89 -8.70 -11.89
N ASP A 253 -17.64 -8.91 -12.98
CA ASP A 253 -17.72 -7.90 -14.02
C ASP A 253 -18.77 -6.85 -13.63
N LEU A 254 -18.82 -5.75 -14.40
CA LEU A 254 -19.74 -4.65 -14.13
C LEU A 254 -21.22 -5.08 -14.16
N ALA A 255 -21.59 -5.99 -15.05
CA ALA A 255 -22.99 -6.40 -15.18
C ALA A 255 -23.40 -7.27 -13.98
N ALA A 256 -22.55 -8.22 -13.59
CA ALA A 256 -22.76 -9.06 -12.42
C ALA A 256 -22.85 -8.23 -11.13
N PHE A 257 -21.92 -7.26 -10.95
CA PHE A 257 -21.91 -6.39 -9.77
C PHE A 257 -23.22 -5.59 -9.65
N LEU A 258 -23.62 -4.91 -10.72
CA LEU A 258 -24.84 -4.09 -10.71
C LEU A 258 -26.10 -4.94 -10.52
N SER A 259 -26.17 -6.11 -11.15
CA SER A 259 -27.33 -7.00 -11.00
C SER A 259 -27.46 -7.56 -9.58
N GLU A 260 -26.35 -7.79 -8.88
CA GLU A 260 -26.36 -8.35 -7.53
C GLU A 260 -26.72 -7.29 -6.48
N TYR A 261 -26.06 -6.13 -6.52
CA TYR A 261 -26.18 -5.12 -5.47
C TYR A 261 -27.21 -4.02 -5.76
N PHE A 262 -27.53 -3.78 -7.03
CA PHE A 262 -28.40 -2.67 -7.46
C PHE A 262 -29.48 -3.11 -8.48
N PRO A 263 -30.24 -4.17 -8.21
CA PRO A 263 -31.23 -4.68 -9.15
C PRO A 263 -32.31 -3.62 -9.45
N GLY A 264 -32.47 -3.27 -10.72
CA GLY A 264 -33.40 -2.23 -11.20
C GLY A 264 -32.91 -0.78 -11.03
N GLU A 265 -31.72 -0.57 -10.47
CA GLU A 265 -31.09 0.74 -10.30
C GLU A 265 -29.81 0.90 -11.14
N GLU A 266 -29.51 -0.04 -12.04
CA GLU A 266 -28.22 -0.14 -12.74
C GLU A 266 -27.88 1.13 -13.53
N ALA A 267 -28.86 1.67 -14.26
CA ALA A 267 -28.70 2.91 -15.01
C ALA A 267 -28.47 4.12 -14.10
N ALA A 268 -29.11 4.13 -12.93
CA ALA A 268 -29.02 5.23 -11.98
C ALA A 268 -27.65 5.25 -11.28
N VAL A 269 -27.11 4.07 -10.94
CA VAL A 269 -25.76 3.91 -10.37
C VAL A 269 -24.70 4.29 -11.40
N ARG A 270 -24.79 3.83 -12.65
CA ARG A 270 -23.85 4.27 -13.71
C ARG A 270 -23.88 5.77 -13.93
N ALA A 271 -25.07 6.38 -13.94
CA ALA A 271 -25.19 7.83 -14.04
C ALA A 271 -24.57 8.56 -12.84
N GLY A 272 -24.62 7.99 -11.63
CA GLY A 272 -23.94 8.50 -10.45
C GLY A 272 -22.43 8.39 -10.54
N ALA A 273 -21.92 7.22 -10.93
CA ALA A 273 -20.51 6.99 -11.21
C ALA A 273 -19.93 8.02 -12.20
N ALA A 274 -20.66 8.31 -13.27
CA ALA A 274 -20.28 9.32 -14.25
C ALA A 274 -20.17 10.74 -13.63
N ARG A 275 -21.06 11.09 -12.70
CA ARG A 275 -21.00 12.38 -11.98
C ARG A 275 -19.80 12.45 -11.02
N LEU A 276 -19.45 11.35 -10.36
CA LEU A 276 -18.32 11.34 -9.41
C LEU A 276 -16.97 11.65 -10.09
N ILE A 277 -16.83 11.33 -11.38
CA ILE A 277 -15.59 11.57 -12.14
C ILE A 277 -15.58 12.91 -12.88
N GLU A 278 -16.69 13.64 -12.97
CA GLU A 278 -16.75 14.94 -13.68
C GLU A 278 -15.72 15.95 -13.17
N PRO A 279 -15.57 16.17 -11.84
CA PRO A 279 -14.54 17.08 -11.32
C PRO A 279 -13.13 16.62 -11.66
N ASN A 280 -12.89 15.30 -11.60
CA ASN A 280 -11.59 14.68 -11.86
C ASN A 280 -11.18 14.70 -13.35
N ARG A 281 -12.07 15.10 -14.28
CA ARG A 281 -11.75 15.27 -15.72
C ARG A 281 -11.37 16.70 -16.09
N ALA A 282 -11.63 17.67 -15.20
CA ALA A 282 -11.47 19.10 -15.47
C ALA A 282 -10.17 19.70 -14.92
N GLY A 283 -9.45 18.97 -14.05
CA GLY A 283 -8.12 19.31 -13.53
C GLY A 283 -7.00 18.59 -14.27
#